data_AF-A0A945KJ11-F1
#
_entry.id   AF-A0A945KJ11-F1
#
_cell.length_a   1.000
_cell.length_b   1.000
_cell.length_c   1.000
_cell.angle_alpha   90.00
_cell.angle_beta   90.00
_cell.angle_gamma   90.00
#
_symmetry.space_group_name_H-M   'P 1'
#
loop_
_entity.id
_entity.type
_entity.pdbx_description
1 polymer ?
#
loop_
_entity_poly.entity_id
_entity_poly.type
_entity_poly.pdbx_seq_one_letter_code
_entity_poly.pdbx_strand_id
1 'polypeptide(L)'
;LDIVGLNWAPFGGSVYDATFDRYSLALSHAERFPDDYINPSNGYPKYYKSGLKYQGTFDNNILGRNEGIEEKIVFDTKYYISAMNMFVAASGTQMMPWPDFTQFYTWRDTSIPQTILGGNTAGQDKRGAPPEVTGQDEIFAPGEIPSIGLPLLMRFRSYPMGGFHGQNGFQIQIMVGSSALPAFRVFSSGGLNASDEWKLVVPDVGDDGTKPTGGYNTATGAKTKKFGPELYWAQVDFSVRVSRVYTHWFTFGGQVDDISSLTVEEVSNPGTEMVLDFRGAELVDITNCEVNAFNSVIDLDAYGDFQGACGSISNPSEWSTDLALLESLGSTAFQIRLTFVSSLETELEPELDALGLAWTVR
;
A
#
# COMPACT_ATOMS: atom_id res chain seq x y z
N LEU A 1 -0.58 7.79 3.50
CA LEU A 1 -0.43 7.61 4.96
C LEU A 1 0.93 6.98 5.22
N ASP A 2 1.60 7.29 6.31
CA ASP A 2 2.79 6.55 6.74
C ASP A 2 2.44 5.62 7.90
N ILE A 3 3.00 4.43 7.86
CA ILE A 3 2.97 3.46 8.96
C ILE A 3 4.17 3.79 9.85
N VAL A 4 3.85 4.16 11.09
CA VAL A 4 4.85 4.56 12.09
C VAL A 4 5.04 3.51 13.19
N GLY A 5 4.08 2.60 13.34
CA GLY A 5 4.12 1.54 14.33
C GLY A 5 3.20 0.38 13.96
N LEU A 6 3.52 -0.79 14.51
CA LEU A 6 2.71 -2.00 14.37
C LEU A 6 2.71 -2.75 15.69
N ASN A 7 1.59 -3.43 15.96
CA ASN A 7 1.43 -4.31 17.11
C ASN A 7 0.76 -5.62 16.67
N TRP A 8 1.06 -6.73 17.35
CA TRP A 8 0.46 -8.03 17.06
C TRP A 8 -0.32 -8.56 18.25
N ALA A 9 -1.41 -9.28 17.98
CA ALA A 9 -2.20 -9.92 19.02
C ALA A 9 -1.64 -11.31 19.35
N PRO A 10 -1.31 -11.61 20.62
CA PRO A 10 -0.87 -12.94 21.01
C PRO A 10 -2.03 -13.92 21.08
N PHE A 11 -1.77 -15.16 20.66
CA PHE A 11 -2.74 -16.23 20.74
C PHE A 11 -3.16 -16.47 22.19
N GLY A 12 -4.47 -16.40 22.45
CA GLY A 12 -5.02 -16.57 23.79
C GLY A 12 -4.77 -15.41 24.76
N GLY A 13 -4.26 -14.26 24.29
CA GLY A 13 -4.07 -13.07 25.13
C GLY A 13 -2.88 -13.14 26.07
N SER A 14 -1.91 -14.02 25.82
CA SER A 14 -0.73 -14.14 26.69
C SER A 14 0.53 -14.36 25.88
N VAL A 15 1.64 -13.79 26.35
CA VAL A 15 2.98 -14.06 25.83
C VAL A 15 3.85 -14.74 26.89
N TYR A 16 4.77 -15.56 26.41
CA TYR A 16 5.91 -16.07 27.17
C TYR A 16 7.11 -15.17 26.91
N ASP A 17 7.87 -14.88 27.97
CA ASP A 17 9.09 -14.09 27.85
C ASP A 17 10.08 -14.82 26.94
N ALA A 18 10.52 -14.12 25.90
CA ALA A 18 11.39 -14.68 24.87
C ALA A 18 12.31 -13.62 24.29
N THR A 19 13.46 -14.04 23.79
CA THR A 19 14.42 -13.15 23.13
C THR A 19 14.83 -13.76 21.80
N PHE A 20 14.74 -12.96 20.75
CA PHE A 20 15.23 -13.30 19.41
C PHE A 20 16.42 -12.42 19.10
N ASP A 21 17.60 -13.00 18.88
CA ASP A 21 18.84 -12.24 18.63
C ASP A 21 18.76 -11.35 17.39
N ARG A 22 17.94 -11.74 16.41
CA ARG A 22 17.63 -10.93 15.25
C ARG A 22 16.22 -11.24 14.76
N TYR A 23 15.45 -10.19 14.53
CA TYR A 23 14.13 -10.23 13.95
C TYR A 23 13.97 -9.01 13.05
N SER A 24 13.37 -9.18 11.88
CA SER A 24 13.08 -8.06 11.00
C SER A 24 11.68 -8.13 10.42
N LEU A 25 11.17 -6.94 10.14
CA LEU A 25 9.88 -6.73 9.48
C LEU A 25 10.13 -5.86 8.26
N ALA A 26 9.60 -6.31 7.14
CA ALA A 26 9.54 -5.50 5.93
C ALA A 26 8.10 -5.30 5.50
N LEU A 27 7.82 -4.12 4.95
CA LEU A 27 6.52 -3.71 4.45
C LEU A 27 6.60 -3.41 2.96
N SER A 28 5.57 -3.81 2.22
CA SER A 28 5.37 -3.47 0.81
C SER A 28 3.89 -3.50 0.46
N HIS A 29 3.55 -3.17 -0.78
CA HIS A 29 2.21 -3.42 -1.31
C HIS A 29 2.16 -4.80 -1.94
N ALA A 30 1.07 -5.53 -1.71
CA ALA A 30 0.84 -6.82 -2.34
C ALA A 30 0.46 -6.64 -3.81
N GLU A 31 1.08 -7.42 -4.70
CA GLU A 31 0.73 -7.51 -6.14
C GLU A 31 -0.68 -8.10 -6.34
N ARG A 32 -1.21 -8.77 -5.31
CA ARG A 32 -2.44 -9.55 -5.37
C ARG A 32 -3.31 -9.34 -4.14
N PHE A 33 -4.62 -9.33 -4.37
CA PHE A 33 -5.63 -9.26 -3.34
C PHE A 33 -6.37 -10.61 -3.21
N PRO A 34 -6.28 -11.30 -2.06
CA PRO A 34 -7.10 -12.47 -1.79
C PRO A 34 -8.60 -12.11 -1.81
N ASP A 35 -9.40 -12.97 -2.42
CA ASP A 35 -10.86 -12.82 -2.51
C ASP A 35 -11.47 -13.05 -1.13
N ASP A 36 -12.20 -12.05 -0.64
CA ASP A 36 -12.91 -12.05 0.64
C ASP A 36 -14.39 -12.41 0.47
N TYR A 37 -14.90 -12.50 -0.77
CA TYR A 37 -16.26 -12.93 -1.03
C TYR A 37 -16.38 -14.46 -0.94
N ILE A 38 -17.20 -14.91 0.01
CA ILE A 38 -17.54 -16.33 0.17
C ILE A 38 -18.94 -16.58 -0.40
N ASN A 39 -19.02 -17.43 -1.42
CA ASN A 39 -20.29 -17.77 -2.03
C ASN A 39 -21.17 -18.53 -1.02
N PRO A 40 -22.37 -18.02 -0.68
CA PRO A 40 -23.21 -18.61 0.36
C PRO A 40 -23.78 -19.99 -0.02
N SER A 41 -23.85 -20.33 -1.31
CA SER A 41 -24.43 -21.59 -1.80
C SER A 41 -23.49 -22.78 -1.69
N ASN A 42 -22.18 -22.55 -1.72
CA ASN A 42 -21.18 -23.63 -1.69
C ASN A 42 -20.06 -23.41 -0.65
N GLY A 43 -20.03 -22.24 -0.01
CA GLY A 43 -19.02 -21.87 0.98
C GLY A 43 -17.62 -21.64 0.41
N TYR A 44 -17.44 -21.61 -0.92
CA TYR A 44 -16.15 -21.40 -1.57
C TYR A 44 -15.98 -19.95 -2.05
N PRO A 45 -14.73 -19.45 -2.09
CA PRO A 45 -14.44 -18.15 -2.70
C PRO A 45 -14.64 -18.21 -4.21
N LYS A 46 -15.14 -17.12 -4.81
CA LYS A 46 -15.39 -17.04 -6.25
C LYS A 46 -14.07 -17.12 -7.02
N TYR A 47 -13.02 -16.49 -6.50
CA TYR A 47 -11.69 -16.40 -7.10
C TYR A 47 -10.61 -17.04 -6.23
N TYR A 48 -10.65 -18.36 -6.08
CA TYR A 48 -9.68 -19.10 -5.26
C TYR A 48 -8.18 -18.90 -5.62
N LYS A 49 -7.84 -18.39 -6.80
CA LYS A 49 -6.43 -18.11 -7.21
C LYS A 49 -5.98 -16.66 -6.97
N SER A 50 -6.83 -15.81 -6.38
CA SER A 50 -6.56 -14.38 -6.24
C SER A 50 -5.51 -14.04 -5.17
N GLY A 51 -5.28 -14.92 -4.19
CA GLY A 51 -4.32 -14.66 -3.10
C GLY A 51 -2.84 -14.76 -3.49
N LEU A 52 -1.99 -14.74 -2.45
CA LEU A 52 -0.53 -14.74 -2.56
C LEU A 52 0.00 -15.94 -3.38
N LYS A 53 0.97 -15.68 -4.24
CA LYS A 53 1.74 -16.69 -4.97
C LYS A 53 2.56 -17.51 -3.99
N TYR A 54 2.34 -18.83 -4.04
CA TYR A 54 3.08 -19.85 -3.29
C TYR A 54 3.91 -20.77 -4.20
N GLN A 55 3.93 -20.50 -5.52
CA GLN A 55 4.72 -21.19 -6.54
C GLN A 55 5.80 -20.22 -7.05
N GLY A 56 6.85 -20.00 -6.27
CA GLY A 56 7.90 -19.04 -6.59
C GLY A 56 8.54 -18.44 -5.33
N THR A 57 9.34 -17.39 -5.52
CA THR A 57 9.88 -16.59 -4.42
C THR A 57 8.80 -15.73 -3.79
N PHE A 58 8.96 -15.38 -2.50
CA PHE A 58 8.05 -14.46 -1.82
C PHE A 58 7.97 -13.11 -2.55
N ASP A 59 9.09 -12.62 -3.06
CA ASP A 59 9.23 -11.35 -3.80
C ASP A 59 8.27 -11.21 -4.99
N ASN A 60 7.82 -12.33 -5.57
CA ASN A 60 6.80 -12.32 -6.63
C ASN A 60 5.41 -11.89 -6.14
N ASN A 61 5.27 -11.52 -4.86
CA ASN A 61 4.06 -10.94 -4.30
C ASN A 61 4.20 -9.43 -4.08
N ILE A 62 5.35 -8.82 -4.35
CA ILE A 62 5.57 -7.38 -4.19
C ILE A 62 5.06 -6.67 -5.44
N LEU A 63 4.16 -5.71 -5.25
CA LEU A 63 3.64 -4.89 -6.34
C LEU A 63 4.75 -4.03 -6.96
N GLY A 64 4.87 -4.06 -8.29
CA GLY A 64 5.89 -3.32 -9.03
C GLY A 64 7.30 -3.91 -8.94
N ARG A 65 7.44 -5.18 -8.52
CA ARG A 65 8.75 -5.87 -8.47
C ARG A 65 9.49 -5.85 -9.81
N ASN A 66 8.77 -5.98 -10.93
CA ASN A 66 9.34 -5.93 -12.28
C ASN A 66 9.89 -4.54 -12.66
N GLU A 67 9.43 -3.49 -11.99
CA GLU A 67 9.88 -2.10 -12.15
C GLU A 67 10.94 -1.72 -11.11
N GLY A 68 11.47 -2.70 -10.37
CA GLY A 68 12.53 -2.51 -9.39
C GLY A 68 12.05 -2.08 -8.01
N ILE A 69 10.73 -2.10 -7.74
CA ILE A 69 10.23 -1.86 -6.38
C ILE A 69 10.59 -3.04 -5.49
N GLU A 70 11.15 -2.71 -4.32
CA GLU A 70 11.47 -3.67 -3.27
C GLU A 70 10.64 -3.36 -2.01
N GLU A 71 10.58 -4.34 -1.11
CA GLU A 71 10.04 -4.12 0.22
C GLU A 71 10.96 -3.24 1.07
N LYS A 72 10.37 -2.51 2.01
CA LYS A 72 11.10 -1.65 2.93
C LYS A 72 11.22 -2.31 4.29
N ILE A 73 12.44 -2.58 4.73
CA ILE A 73 12.71 -3.06 6.09
C ILE A 73 12.46 -1.90 7.05
N VAL A 74 11.45 -2.04 7.91
CA VAL A 74 11.08 -1.01 8.89
C VAL A 74 11.83 -1.16 10.21
N PHE A 75 12.29 -2.37 10.53
CA PHE A 75 13.30 -2.62 11.56
C PHE A 75 14.01 -3.95 11.29
N ASP A 76 15.25 -4.05 11.76
CA ASP A 76 16.04 -5.28 11.82
C ASP A 76 16.92 -5.23 13.08
N THR A 77 16.47 -5.87 14.15
CA THR A 77 17.07 -5.73 15.47
C THR A 77 16.79 -6.93 16.37
N LYS A 78 17.34 -6.92 17.57
CA LYS A 78 17.03 -7.88 18.63
C LYS A 78 15.63 -7.63 19.17
N TYR A 79 14.80 -8.68 19.28
CA TYR A 79 13.44 -8.55 19.77
C TYR A 79 13.25 -9.22 21.12
N TYR A 80 12.80 -8.43 22.10
CA TYR A 80 12.49 -8.88 23.45
C TYR A 80 10.98 -8.90 23.65
N ILE A 81 10.44 -10.08 23.91
CA ILE A 81 9.04 -10.26 24.27
C ILE A 81 8.97 -10.37 25.78
N SER A 82 8.15 -9.52 26.40
CA SER A 82 7.83 -9.61 27.82
C SER A 82 6.36 -9.31 28.04
N ALA A 83 5.72 -10.08 28.92
CA ALA A 83 4.31 -9.86 29.28
C ALA A 83 4.04 -8.47 29.87
N MET A 84 5.05 -7.80 30.45
CA MET A 84 4.90 -6.43 30.98
C MET A 84 4.71 -5.37 29.89
N ASN A 85 5.15 -5.65 28.66
CA ASN A 85 5.05 -4.71 27.54
C ASN A 85 3.71 -4.84 26.79
N MET A 86 2.84 -5.76 27.20
CA MET A 86 1.53 -5.91 26.62
C MET A 86 0.61 -4.77 27.04
N PHE A 87 -0.27 -4.35 26.13
CA PHE A 87 -1.31 -3.37 26.40
C PHE A 87 -2.64 -3.84 25.83
N VAL A 88 -3.74 -3.18 26.24
CA VAL A 88 -5.08 -3.44 25.69
C VAL A 88 -5.38 -2.36 24.66
N ALA A 89 -5.59 -2.76 23.41
CA ALA A 89 -5.99 -1.84 22.35
C ALA A 89 -7.42 -1.32 22.56
N ALA A 90 -7.79 -0.26 21.85
CA ALA A 90 -9.16 0.30 21.90
C ALA A 90 -10.25 -0.73 21.51
N SER A 91 -9.88 -1.76 20.73
CA SER A 91 -10.75 -2.88 20.38
C SER A 91 -10.99 -3.88 21.53
N GLY A 92 -10.31 -3.72 22.67
CA GLY A 92 -10.33 -4.66 23.80
C GLY A 92 -9.37 -5.83 23.65
N THR A 93 -8.70 -5.97 22.51
CA THR A 93 -7.71 -7.03 22.26
C THR A 93 -6.39 -6.70 22.92
N GLN A 94 -5.79 -7.67 23.60
CA GLN A 94 -4.42 -7.53 24.08
C GLN A 94 -3.44 -7.55 22.92
N MET A 95 -2.49 -6.62 22.92
CA MET A 95 -1.50 -6.44 21.88
C MET A 95 -0.09 -6.43 22.48
N MET A 96 0.87 -6.89 21.69
CA MET A 96 2.29 -6.78 21.95
C MET A 96 2.91 -5.88 20.87
N PRO A 97 3.69 -4.85 21.26
CA PRO A 97 4.35 -4.00 20.30
C PRO A 97 5.48 -4.72 19.57
N TRP A 98 5.62 -4.40 18.29
CA TRP A 98 6.86 -4.67 17.56
C TRP A 98 7.95 -3.67 18.00
N PRO A 99 9.24 -3.97 17.73
CA PRO A 99 10.31 -2.99 17.89
C PRO A 99 10.01 -1.67 17.17
N ASP A 100 10.55 -0.58 17.71
CA ASP A 100 10.46 0.75 17.10
C ASP A 100 11.01 0.73 15.68
N PHE A 101 10.34 1.45 14.79
CA PHE A 101 10.74 1.53 13.40
C PHE A 101 11.99 2.40 13.27
N THR A 102 12.98 1.90 12.54
CA THR A 102 14.13 2.71 12.10
C THR A 102 13.79 3.49 10.83
N GLN A 103 12.74 3.07 10.10
CA GLN A 103 12.25 3.74 8.91
C GLN A 103 10.73 3.62 8.79
N PHE A 104 10.06 4.72 8.44
CA PHE A 104 8.62 4.71 8.16
C PHE A 104 8.31 4.13 6.78
N TYR A 105 7.13 3.54 6.62
CA TYR A 105 6.67 3.03 5.33
C TYR A 105 5.43 3.79 4.85
N THR A 106 5.47 4.31 3.63
CA THR A 106 4.34 5.01 3.03
C THR A 106 3.35 4.03 2.45
N TRP A 107 2.24 3.83 3.17
CA TRP A 107 1.07 3.15 2.65
C TRP A 107 0.30 4.08 1.70
N ARG A 108 0.16 3.60 0.47
CA ARG A 108 -0.57 4.23 -0.63
C ARG A 108 -1.86 3.45 -0.83
N ASP A 109 -2.96 4.17 -1.01
CA ASP A 109 -4.27 3.56 -1.27
C ASP A 109 -4.36 3.09 -2.73
N THR A 110 -4.20 4.00 -3.70
CA THR A 110 -4.10 3.68 -5.15
C THR A 110 -3.12 4.59 -5.90
N SER A 111 -2.35 5.42 -5.18
CA SER A 111 -1.52 6.50 -5.73
C SER A 111 -0.16 6.00 -6.23
N ILE A 112 -0.15 4.98 -7.07
CA ILE A 112 1.04 4.41 -7.69
C ILE A 112 1.08 4.80 -9.18
N PRO A 113 2.27 4.92 -9.80
CA PRO A 113 2.40 5.07 -11.24
C PRO A 113 1.50 4.09 -12.00
N GLN A 114 0.82 4.58 -13.03
CA GLN A 114 -0.12 3.78 -13.84
C GLN A 114 0.57 2.65 -14.62
N THR A 115 1.90 2.70 -14.72
CA THR A 115 2.71 1.60 -15.27
C THR A 115 2.70 0.36 -14.38
N ILE A 116 2.49 0.54 -13.07
CA ILE A 116 2.52 -0.54 -12.09
C ILE A 116 1.16 -1.23 -12.04
N LEU A 117 1.06 -2.32 -12.79
CA LEU A 117 -0.13 -3.15 -12.84
C LEU A 117 -0.02 -4.32 -11.86
N GLY A 118 -1.03 -4.51 -11.02
CA GLY A 118 -1.21 -5.70 -10.18
C GLY A 118 -1.87 -6.86 -10.93
N GLY A 119 -1.91 -8.06 -10.31
CA GLY A 119 -2.68 -9.20 -10.81
C GLY A 119 -1.97 -10.15 -11.78
N ASN A 120 -2.69 -11.21 -12.19
CA ASN A 120 -2.09 -12.38 -12.88
C ASN A 120 -2.13 -12.34 -14.42
N THR A 121 -2.66 -11.27 -15.03
CA THR A 121 -2.83 -11.19 -16.49
C THR A 121 -2.23 -9.88 -16.99
N ALA A 122 -1.25 -9.97 -17.89
CA ALA A 122 -0.70 -8.81 -18.58
C ALA A 122 -1.82 -8.05 -19.32
N GLY A 123 -1.91 -6.74 -19.13
CA GLY A 123 -2.75 -5.85 -19.95
C GLY A 123 -4.16 -5.54 -19.42
N GLN A 124 -4.45 -5.79 -18.16
CA GLN A 124 -5.64 -5.21 -17.50
C GLN A 124 -5.20 -4.44 -16.26
N ASP A 125 -5.51 -3.15 -16.22
CA ASP A 125 -5.32 -2.27 -15.06
C ASP A 125 -6.10 -2.80 -13.85
N LYS A 126 -5.42 -3.57 -12.99
CA LYS A 126 -5.98 -4.13 -11.75
C LYS A 126 -5.41 -3.43 -10.54
N ARG A 127 -5.48 -2.09 -10.56
CA ARG A 127 -5.23 -1.23 -9.39
C ARG A 127 -6.21 -1.66 -8.30
N GLY A 128 -5.78 -2.46 -7.34
CA GLY A 128 -6.62 -2.98 -6.26
C GLY A 128 -7.66 -4.03 -6.66
N ALA A 129 -8.18 -4.04 -7.89
CA ALA A 129 -9.34 -4.85 -8.26
C ALA A 129 -9.07 -6.37 -8.35
N PRO A 130 -9.99 -7.24 -7.84
CA PRO A 130 -10.01 -8.64 -8.21
C PRO A 130 -10.18 -8.80 -9.74
N PRO A 131 -9.65 -9.86 -10.36
CA PRO A 131 -9.73 -10.04 -11.80
C PRO A 131 -11.17 -10.05 -12.32
N GLU A 132 -11.44 -9.17 -13.29
CA GLU A 132 -12.53 -9.31 -14.26
C GLU A 132 -12.48 -10.72 -14.90
N VAL A 133 -13.61 -11.43 -14.97
CA VAL A 133 -13.78 -12.55 -15.89
C VAL A 133 -15.18 -12.50 -16.50
N THR A 134 -15.20 -12.07 -17.76
CA THR A 134 -16.19 -12.31 -18.82
C THR A 134 -17.54 -12.89 -18.40
N GLY A 135 -18.57 -12.03 -18.33
CA GLY A 135 -19.98 -12.44 -18.39
C GLY A 135 -20.78 -12.38 -17.09
N GLN A 136 -20.28 -11.74 -16.03
CA GLN A 136 -21.10 -11.34 -14.88
C GLN A 136 -20.89 -9.86 -14.55
N ASP A 137 -21.91 -9.25 -13.94
CA ASP A 137 -21.86 -7.86 -13.48
C ASP A 137 -20.62 -7.64 -12.59
N GLU A 138 -19.84 -6.64 -12.95
CA GLU A 138 -18.72 -6.16 -12.15
C GLU A 138 -19.24 -5.78 -10.75
N ILE A 139 -18.67 -6.38 -9.71
CA ILE A 139 -18.91 -5.92 -8.33
C ILE A 139 -18.17 -4.60 -8.09
N PHE A 140 -17.08 -4.37 -8.84
CA PHE A 140 -16.30 -3.14 -8.87
C PHE A 140 -15.95 -2.81 -10.33
N ALA A 141 -16.43 -1.69 -10.87
CA ALA A 141 -16.14 -1.21 -12.21
C ALA A 141 -14.66 -0.75 -12.35
N PRO A 142 -14.12 -0.57 -13.57
CA PRO A 142 -12.80 0.02 -13.76
C PRO A 142 -12.70 1.39 -13.07
N GLY A 143 -11.80 1.50 -12.08
CA GLY A 143 -11.65 2.70 -11.24
C GLY A 143 -12.31 2.59 -9.85
N GLU A 144 -13.14 1.58 -9.61
CA GLU A 144 -13.68 1.31 -8.27
C GLU A 144 -12.69 0.52 -7.41
N ILE A 145 -12.54 0.95 -6.16
CA ILE A 145 -11.58 0.39 -5.20
C ILE A 145 -12.31 -0.68 -4.37
N PRO A 146 -11.82 -1.93 -4.28
CA PRO A 146 -12.42 -2.94 -3.42
C PRO A 146 -12.32 -2.56 -1.94
N SER A 147 -12.99 -3.33 -1.08
CA SER A 147 -13.11 -3.11 0.38
C SER A 147 -11.81 -2.76 1.11
N ILE A 148 -10.68 -3.20 0.57
CA ILE A 148 -9.34 -2.84 0.99
C ILE A 148 -8.64 -2.32 -0.28
N GLY A 149 -8.07 -1.11 -0.22
CA GLY A 149 -7.20 -0.55 -1.27
C GLY A 149 -5.95 -1.39 -1.53
N LEU A 150 -4.85 -0.78 -1.99
CA LEU A 150 -3.59 -1.54 -2.19
C LEU A 150 -3.18 -2.27 -0.89
N PRO A 151 -3.23 -3.62 -0.86
CA PRO A 151 -3.11 -4.36 0.39
C PRO A 151 -1.69 -4.28 0.93
N LEU A 152 -1.55 -4.09 2.25
CA LEU A 152 -0.26 -4.09 2.91
C LEU A 152 0.28 -5.53 2.99
N LEU A 153 1.41 -5.76 2.32
CA LEU A 153 2.18 -6.99 2.45
C LEU A 153 3.19 -6.83 3.59
N MET A 154 3.15 -7.77 4.53
CA MET A 154 4.05 -7.82 5.67
C MET A 154 4.92 -9.07 5.58
N ARG A 155 6.24 -8.90 5.66
CA ARG A 155 7.21 -10.00 5.66
C ARG A 155 7.94 -10.04 6.99
N PHE A 156 7.59 -11.05 7.80
CA PHE A 156 8.24 -11.34 9.06
C PHE A 156 9.45 -12.25 8.85
N ARG A 157 10.57 -11.92 9.47
CA ARG A 157 11.80 -12.73 9.44
C ARG A 157 12.26 -13.00 10.85
N SER A 158 12.24 -14.28 11.21
CA SER A 158 12.87 -14.78 12.43
C SER A 158 14.14 -15.53 12.04
N TYR A 159 15.28 -15.13 12.58
CA TYR A 159 16.54 -15.80 12.32
C TYR A 159 16.74 -16.94 13.33
N PRO A 160 17.29 -18.10 12.90
CA PRO A 160 17.45 -19.25 13.78
C PRO A 160 18.53 -19.00 14.85
N MET A 161 18.26 -19.44 16.08
CA MET A 161 19.18 -19.41 17.22
C MET A 161 19.47 -20.84 17.69
N GLY A 162 20.21 -21.60 16.88
CA GLY A 162 20.44 -23.03 17.14
C GLY A 162 19.14 -23.84 17.20
N GLY A 163 18.99 -24.71 18.19
CA GLY A 163 17.79 -25.53 18.42
C GLY A 163 16.67 -24.84 19.22
N PHE A 164 16.62 -23.51 19.22
CA PHE A 164 15.56 -22.76 19.89
C PHE A 164 14.32 -22.62 19.00
N HIS A 165 13.13 -22.77 19.58
CA HIS A 165 11.87 -22.41 18.94
C HIS A 165 11.05 -21.52 19.89
N GLY A 166 10.43 -20.47 19.35
CA GLY A 166 9.54 -19.61 20.12
C GLY A 166 8.24 -20.33 20.49
N GLN A 167 7.74 -20.07 21.70
CA GLN A 167 6.44 -20.59 22.19
C GLN A 167 5.28 -19.62 21.93
N ASN A 168 5.59 -18.37 21.56
CA ASN A 168 4.59 -17.37 21.27
C ASN A 168 3.92 -17.64 19.92
N GLY A 169 2.60 -17.67 19.92
CA GLY A 169 1.78 -17.77 18.72
C GLY A 169 1.07 -16.46 18.41
N PHE A 170 0.85 -16.18 17.13
CA PHE A 170 -0.01 -15.08 16.71
C PHE A 170 -1.48 -15.50 16.78
N GLN A 171 -2.33 -14.59 17.22
CA GLN A 171 -3.77 -14.74 17.05
C GLN A 171 -4.12 -14.66 15.56
N ILE A 172 -4.93 -15.62 15.10
CA ILE A 172 -5.36 -15.71 13.71
C ILE A 172 -6.87 -15.77 13.58
N GLN A 173 -7.36 -15.36 12.41
CA GLN A 173 -8.70 -15.63 11.92
C GLN A 173 -8.60 -16.46 10.63
N ILE A 174 -9.45 -17.49 10.51
CA ILE A 174 -9.58 -18.24 9.26
C ILE A 174 -10.62 -17.51 8.40
N MET A 175 -10.19 -16.99 7.25
CA MET A 175 -11.09 -16.28 6.32
C MET A 175 -11.97 -17.23 5.53
N VAL A 176 -11.42 -18.39 5.16
CA VAL A 176 -12.11 -19.41 4.38
C VAL A 176 -12.01 -20.75 5.08
N GLY A 177 -13.07 -21.13 5.79
CA GLY A 177 -13.10 -22.40 6.52
C GLY A 177 -13.15 -23.64 5.61
N SER A 178 -13.68 -23.49 4.39
CA SER A 178 -13.92 -24.57 3.43
C SER A 178 -12.74 -24.87 2.50
N SER A 179 -11.74 -23.98 2.45
CA SER A 179 -10.67 -24.02 1.46
C SER A 179 -9.39 -23.38 2.00
N ALA A 180 -8.23 -23.94 1.63
CA ALA A 180 -6.93 -23.31 1.93
C ALA A 180 -6.58 -22.16 0.97
N LEU A 181 -7.47 -21.87 0.03
CA LEU A 181 -7.34 -20.88 -1.01
C LEU A 181 -8.56 -19.92 -0.98
N PRO A 182 -8.39 -18.63 -1.31
CA PRO A 182 -7.13 -17.97 -1.68
C PRO A 182 -6.13 -17.90 -0.52
N ALA A 183 -4.84 -17.85 -0.87
CA ALA A 183 -3.78 -17.80 0.13
C ALA A 183 -3.68 -16.38 0.72
N PHE A 184 -4.10 -16.21 1.97
CA PHE A 184 -3.91 -14.99 2.76
C PHE A 184 -2.53 -14.93 3.41
N ARG A 185 -1.91 -16.10 3.62
CA ARG A 185 -0.52 -16.21 4.06
C ARG A 185 0.27 -17.21 3.21
N VAL A 186 1.55 -16.95 3.09
CA VAL A 186 2.57 -17.89 2.61
C VAL A 186 3.76 -17.83 3.56
N PHE A 187 4.42 -18.96 3.80
CA PHE A 187 5.52 -18.99 4.76
C PHE A 187 6.46 -20.16 4.53
N SER A 188 7.64 -20.01 5.13
CA SER A 188 8.61 -21.07 5.39
C SER A 188 9.02 -20.96 6.85
N SER A 189 9.05 -22.08 7.55
CA SER A 189 9.55 -22.10 8.92
C SER A 189 10.44 -23.31 9.16
N GLY A 190 11.45 -23.10 9.99
CA GLY A 190 12.18 -24.21 10.58
C GLY A 190 11.31 -24.98 11.59
N GLY A 191 11.87 -26.05 12.13
CA GLY A 191 11.23 -26.84 13.18
C GLY A 191 11.86 -28.22 13.34
N LEU A 192 11.34 -28.96 14.31
CA LEU A 192 11.69 -30.36 14.52
C LEU A 192 10.83 -31.23 13.60
N ASN A 193 11.46 -32.12 12.83
CA ASN A 193 10.72 -33.08 12.01
C ASN A 193 10.31 -34.32 12.84
N ALA A 194 9.51 -35.22 12.25
CA ALA A 194 9.08 -36.46 12.90
C ALA A 194 10.22 -37.46 13.24
N SER A 195 11.46 -37.17 12.82
CA SER A 195 12.66 -37.95 13.12
C SER A 195 13.54 -37.27 14.18
N ASP A 196 13.02 -36.28 14.90
CA ASP A 196 13.75 -35.49 15.90
C ASP A 196 14.97 -34.71 15.35
N GLU A 197 14.97 -34.41 14.05
CA GLU A 197 16.00 -33.59 13.43
C GLU A 197 15.54 -32.14 13.30
N TRP A 198 16.39 -31.21 13.77
CA TRP A 198 16.21 -29.79 13.56
C TRP A 198 16.42 -29.42 12.09
N LYS A 199 15.40 -28.82 11.48
CA LYS A 199 15.48 -28.20 10.17
C LYS A 199 15.42 -26.69 10.36
N LEU A 200 16.54 -26.02 10.06
CA LEU A 200 16.66 -24.57 10.18
C LEU A 200 16.38 -23.93 8.83
N VAL A 201 15.59 -22.86 8.83
CA VAL A 201 15.34 -22.01 7.68
C VAL A 201 15.92 -20.65 8.01
N VAL A 202 16.88 -20.19 7.20
CA VAL A 202 17.46 -18.85 7.31
C VAL A 202 16.74 -17.95 6.30
N PRO A 203 16.09 -16.86 6.74
CA PRO A 203 15.42 -15.93 5.82
C PRO A 203 16.36 -15.43 4.72
N ASP A 204 15.85 -15.34 3.49
CA ASP A 204 16.56 -14.87 2.30
C ASP A 204 17.78 -15.68 1.86
N VAL A 205 18.01 -16.85 2.48
CA VAL A 205 19.14 -17.73 2.15
C VAL A 205 18.62 -19.07 1.63
N GLY A 206 19.08 -19.44 0.44
CA GLY A 206 18.69 -20.69 -0.21
C GLY A 206 17.21 -20.75 -0.60
N ASP A 207 16.78 -21.91 -1.08
CA ASP A 207 15.41 -22.11 -1.55
C ASP A 207 14.38 -22.07 -0.42
N ASP A 208 14.68 -22.65 0.74
CA ASP A 208 13.77 -22.66 1.89
C ASP A 208 13.58 -21.27 2.52
N GLY A 209 14.57 -20.38 2.41
CA GLY A 209 14.52 -19.01 2.93
C GLY A 209 13.87 -17.99 2.01
N THR A 210 13.74 -18.31 0.72
CA THR A 210 13.25 -17.38 -0.32
C THR A 210 11.90 -17.81 -0.93
N LYS A 211 11.61 -19.11 -0.93
CA LYS A 211 10.38 -19.68 -1.48
C LYS A 211 9.53 -20.26 -0.35
N PRO A 212 8.20 -20.12 -0.37
CA PRO A 212 7.34 -20.78 0.62
C PRO A 212 7.49 -22.30 0.55
N THR A 213 7.95 -22.93 1.65
CA THR A 213 8.10 -24.39 1.78
C THR A 213 7.32 -24.97 2.97
N GLY A 214 6.61 -24.12 3.71
CA GLY A 214 5.87 -24.49 4.92
C GLY A 214 6.80 -24.74 6.08
N GLY A 215 6.30 -25.47 7.07
CA GLY A 215 6.98 -25.70 8.33
C GLY A 215 6.79 -27.11 8.85
N TYR A 216 6.93 -27.26 10.16
CA TYR A 216 6.71 -28.51 10.87
C TYR A 216 5.75 -28.27 12.03
N ASN A 217 4.79 -29.19 12.21
CA ASN A 217 3.89 -29.19 13.35
C ASN A 217 4.69 -29.52 14.61
N THR A 218 4.57 -28.68 15.64
CA THR A 218 5.36 -28.82 16.88
C THR A 218 5.01 -30.05 17.71
N ALA A 219 3.80 -30.61 17.56
CA ALA A 219 3.35 -31.78 18.31
C ALA A 219 3.66 -33.11 17.59
N THR A 220 3.66 -33.12 16.25
CA THR A 220 3.79 -34.36 15.46
C THR A 220 5.03 -34.42 14.58
N GLY A 221 5.75 -33.31 14.40
CA GLY A 221 6.86 -33.18 13.47
C GLY A 221 6.45 -33.30 12.00
N ALA A 222 5.15 -33.34 11.70
CA ALA A 222 4.63 -33.46 10.33
C ALA A 222 4.79 -32.14 9.57
N LYS A 223 5.10 -32.22 8.27
CA LYS A 223 5.16 -31.05 7.38
C LYS A 223 3.81 -30.31 7.36
N THR A 224 3.84 -28.99 7.49
CA THR A 224 2.67 -28.13 7.31
C THR A 224 2.55 -27.67 5.86
N LYS A 225 1.35 -27.23 5.46
CA LYS A 225 1.18 -26.51 4.18
C LYS A 225 2.01 -25.23 4.19
N LYS A 226 2.46 -24.81 3.00
CA LYS A 226 3.24 -23.58 2.77
C LYS A 226 2.42 -22.31 2.61
N PHE A 227 1.10 -22.45 2.59
CA PHE A 227 0.14 -21.37 2.43
C PHE A 227 -1.14 -21.72 3.18
N GLY A 228 -1.97 -20.72 3.43
CA GLY A 228 -3.31 -20.95 3.96
C GLY A 228 -4.18 -19.70 4.04
N PRO A 229 -5.43 -19.87 4.51
CA PRO A 229 -6.46 -18.84 4.54
C PRO A 229 -6.45 -18.00 5.83
N GLU A 230 -5.37 -18.07 6.61
CA GLU A 230 -5.26 -17.41 7.90
C GLU A 230 -4.79 -15.96 7.77
N LEU A 231 -5.51 -15.04 8.43
CA LEU A 231 -5.11 -13.65 8.67
C LEU A 231 -4.63 -13.47 10.11
N TYR A 232 -3.61 -12.64 10.28
CA TYR A 232 -3.09 -12.27 11.59
C TYR A 232 -3.80 -11.04 12.13
N TRP A 233 -4.07 -11.04 13.43
CA TRP A 233 -4.61 -9.86 14.11
C TRP A 233 -3.47 -8.91 14.45
N ALA A 234 -3.54 -7.70 13.92
CA ALA A 234 -2.56 -6.65 14.13
C ALA A 234 -3.25 -5.29 14.31
N GLN A 235 -2.56 -4.37 14.98
CA GLN A 235 -2.91 -2.96 15.00
C GLN A 235 -1.83 -2.20 14.21
N VAL A 236 -2.27 -1.27 13.36
CA VAL A 236 -1.40 -0.39 12.58
C VAL A 236 -1.59 1.03 13.08
N ASP A 237 -0.47 1.69 13.37
CA ASP A 237 -0.46 3.09 13.76
C ASP A 237 -0.08 3.92 12.53
N PHE A 238 -1.02 4.73 12.06
CA PHE A 238 -0.87 5.58 10.88
C PHE A 238 -0.63 7.03 11.28
N SER A 239 0.22 7.71 10.52
CA SER A 239 0.36 9.16 10.56
C SER A 239 0.21 9.77 9.16
N VAL A 240 -0.35 10.98 9.10
CA VAL A 240 -0.48 11.74 7.86
C VAL A 240 0.77 12.59 7.69
N ARG A 241 1.70 12.12 6.86
CA ARG A 241 2.87 12.93 6.47
C ARG A 241 2.63 13.81 5.26
N VAL A 242 1.97 13.26 4.25
CA VAL A 242 1.79 13.94 2.96
C VAL A 242 0.31 14.22 2.74
N SER A 243 -0.01 15.50 2.62
CA SER A 243 -1.33 15.97 2.18
C SER A 243 -1.20 16.55 0.78
N ARG A 244 -2.18 16.29 -0.07
CA ARG A 244 -2.23 16.81 -1.44
C ARG A 244 -3.55 17.50 -1.69
N VAL A 245 -3.46 18.66 -2.32
CA VAL A 245 -4.61 19.42 -2.80
C VAL A 245 -4.46 19.59 -4.30
N TYR A 246 -5.50 19.23 -5.04
CA TYR A 246 -5.61 19.45 -6.47
C TYR A 246 -6.59 20.59 -6.70
N THR A 247 -6.19 21.57 -7.49
CA THR A 247 -7.14 22.60 -7.92
C THR A 247 -8.08 22.00 -8.96
N HIS A 248 -9.20 22.68 -9.21
CA HIS A 248 -9.85 22.49 -10.49
C HIS A 248 -8.94 22.97 -11.61
N TRP A 249 -9.26 22.58 -12.83
CA TRP A 249 -8.53 23.08 -13.99
C TRP A 249 -8.85 24.57 -14.19
N PHE A 250 -7.92 25.32 -14.76
CA PHE A 250 -8.08 26.74 -15.09
C PHE A 250 -7.85 26.92 -16.58
N THR A 251 -8.72 27.68 -17.26
CA THR A 251 -8.50 28.03 -18.67
C THR A 251 -7.66 29.30 -18.75
N PHE A 252 -6.64 29.30 -19.61
CA PHE A 252 -5.86 30.51 -19.87
C PHE A 252 -6.67 31.56 -20.65
N GLY A 253 -7.70 31.15 -21.40
CA GLY A 253 -8.51 32.02 -22.27
C GLY A 253 -7.95 32.19 -23.69
N GLY A 254 -6.89 31.45 -24.00
CA GLY A 254 -6.16 31.43 -25.26
C GLY A 254 -4.96 30.47 -25.12
N GLN A 255 -4.05 30.49 -26.08
CA GLN A 255 -2.80 29.74 -25.90
C GLN A 255 -1.86 30.57 -25.04
N VAL A 256 -1.29 29.97 -23.99
CA VAL A 256 -0.39 30.70 -23.10
C VAL A 256 0.86 31.17 -23.85
N ASP A 257 1.27 32.41 -23.60
CA ASP A 257 2.44 33.06 -24.22
C ASP A 257 3.58 33.24 -23.19
N ASP A 258 3.25 33.74 -22.00
CA ASP A 258 4.20 33.94 -20.88
C ASP A 258 3.50 33.73 -19.54
N ILE A 259 4.20 33.15 -18.56
CA ILE A 259 3.75 32.97 -17.18
C ILE A 259 4.70 33.68 -16.24
N SER A 260 4.15 34.51 -15.35
CA SER A 260 4.95 35.24 -14.35
C SER A 260 5.60 34.28 -13.35
N SER A 261 6.68 34.73 -12.71
CA SER A 261 7.23 34.04 -11.55
C SER A 261 6.16 33.78 -10.48
N LEU A 262 6.20 32.59 -9.90
CA LEU A 262 5.30 32.19 -8.82
C LEU A 262 5.52 33.04 -7.57
N THR A 263 4.45 33.61 -7.02
CA THR A 263 4.45 34.23 -5.70
C THR A 263 3.88 33.22 -4.71
N VAL A 264 4.70 32.82 -3.75
CA VAL A 264 4.35 31.85 -2.71
C VAL A 264 4.67 32.47 -1.36
N GLU A 265 3.68 32.51 -0.48
CA GLU A 265 3.86 32.89 0.93
C GLU A 265 3.64 31.65 1.78
N GLU A 266 4.75 31.02 2.21
CA GLU A 266 4.74 29.81 3.02
C GLU A 266 5.27 30.07 4.43
N VAL A 267 4.73 29.32 5.40
CA VAL A 267 5.32 29.20 6.73
C VAL A 267 6.17 27.93 6.75
N SER A 268 7.49 28.10 6.58
CA SER A 268 8.42 26.97 6.58
C SER A 268 8.81 26.60 8.01
N ASN A 269 8.32 25.46 8.48
CA ASN A 269 8.72 24.85 9.75
C ASN A 269 9.88 23.86 9.52
N PRO A 270 10.81 23.69 10.48
CA PRO A 270 11.92 22.75 10.32
C PRO A 270 11.46 21.31 10.04
N GLY A 271 11.98 20.70 8.96
CA GLY A 271 11.62 19.35 8.54
C GLY A 271 10.30 19.24 7.76
N THR A 272 9.68 20.37 7.44
CA THR A 272 8.49 20.42 6.57
C THR A 272 8.86 20.92 5.17
N GLU A 273 8.08 20.55 4.17
CA GLU A 273 8.27 20.97 2.79
C GLU A 273 6.92 21.18 2.12
N MET A 274 6.82 22.21 1.28
CA MET A 274 5.72 22.36 0.33
C MET A 274 6.26 22.30 -1.09
N VAL A 275 5.63 21.46 -1.92
CA VAL A 275 5.97 21.32 -3.34
C VAL A 275 4.76 21.71 -4.17
N LEU A 276 4.97 22.58 -5.15
CA LEU A 276 3.98 22.92 -6.16
C LEU A 276 4.34 22.29 -7.49
N ASP A 277 3.39 21.55 -8.03
CA ASP A 277 3.46 20.98 -9.37
C ASP A 277 2.34 21.53 -10.23
N PHE A 278 2.63 21.60 -11.53
CA PHE A 278 1.74 22.08 -12.56
C PHE A 278 1.61 21.02 -13.64
N ARG A 279 0.45 20.99 -14.29
CA ARG A 279 0.26 20.26 -15.54
C ARG A 279 -0.64 21.04 -16.49
N GLY A 280 -0.41 20.86 -17.78
CA GLY A 280 -1.14 21.53 -18.85
C GLY A 280 -2.04 20.57 -19.63
N ALA A 281 -3.01 21.12 -20.35
CA ALA A 281 -3.78 20.39 -21.35
C ALA A 281 -3.96 21.25 -22.61
N GLU A 282 -3.99 20.58 -23.76
CA GLU A 282 -4.16 21.22 -25.08
C GLU A 282 -5.59 21.70 -25.30
N LEU A 283 -6.57 20.88 -24.92
CA LEU A 283 -7.99 21.16 -25.03
C LEU A 283 -8.74 20.66 -23.80
N VAL A 284 -9.66 21.49 -23.32
CA VAL A 284 -10.71 21.11 -22.40
C VAL A 284 -12.03 21.28 -23.14
N ASP A 285 -12.74 20.17 -23.38
CA ASP A 285 -14.05 20.19 -24.00
C ASP A 285 -15.14 20.00 -22.94
N ILE A 286 -15.94 21.03 -22.72
CA ILE A 286 -17.08 21.03 -21.78
C ILE A 286 -18.38 21.40 -22.48
N THR A 287 -18.44 21.23 -23.81
CA THR A 287 -19.55 21.71 -24.64
C THR A 287 -20.91 21.16 -24.20
N ASN A 288 -20.95 19.99 -23.58
CA ASN A 288 -22.17 19.34 -23.11
C ASN A 288 -22.37 19.40 -21.57
N CYS A 289 -21.54 20.17 -20.86
CA CYS A 289 -21.63 20.31 -19.41
C CYS A 289 -22.49 21.51 -18.98
N GLU A 290 -23.10 21.43 -17.79
CA GLU A 290 -23.62 22.63 -17.13
C GLU A 290 -22.47 23.63 -16.88
N VAL A 291 -22.79 24.93 -16.85
CA VAL A 291 -21.87 26.09 -16.98
C VAL A 291 -20.74 26.16 -15.93
N ASN A 292 -20.66 25.21 -14.99
CA ASN A 292 -19.65 25.15 -13.92
C ASN A 292 -19.00 23.78 -13.70
N ALA A 293 -19.18 22.78 -14.58
CA ALA A 293 -18.56 21.45 -14.38
C ALA A 293 -17.03 21.52 -14.24
N PHE A 294 -16.38 22.51 -14.86
CA PHE A 294 -14.95 22.75 -14.75
C PHE A 294 -14.51 23.34 -13.40
N ASN A 295 -15.41 24.00 -12.67
CA ASN A 295 -15.18 24.48 -11.29
C ASN A 295 -15.68 23.48 -10.24
N SER A 296 -16.23 22.36 -10.69
CA SER A 296 -16.92 21.40 -9.85
C SER A 296 -15.94 20.33 -9.39
N VAL A 297 -15.67 20.31 -8.09
CA VAL A 297 -14.80 19.31 -7.47
C VAL A 297 -15.40 17.89 -7.55
N ILE A 298 -16.71 17.77 -7.77
CA ILE A 298 -17.40 16.46 -7.83
C ILE A 298 -17.07 15.66 -9.09
N ASP A 299 -16.60 16.33 -10.15
CA ASP A 299 -16.25 15.71 -11.43
C ASP A 299 -14.76 15.38 -11.53
N LEU A 300 -14.00 15.59 -10.44
CA LEU A 300 -12.61 15.20 -10.30
C LEU A 300 -12.50 13.99 -9.40
N ASP A 301 -11.62 13.05 -9.76
CA ASP A 301 -11.23 11.98 -8.85
C ASP A 301 -10.22 12.46 -7.78
N ALA A 302 -9.81 11.55 -6.91
CA ALA A 302 -8.84 11.81 -5.85
C ALA A 302 -7.44 12.23 -6.36
N TYR A 303 -7.20 12.16 -7.67
CA TYR A 303 -5.95 12.54 -8.35
C TYR A 303 -6.07 13.84 -9.14
N GLY A 304 -7.23 14.50 -9.08
CA GLY A 304 -7.52 15.70 -9.84
C GLY A 304 -7.76 15.43 -11.33
N ASP A 305 -7.94 14.16 -11.73
CA ASP A 305 -8.30 13.81 -13.10
C ASP A 305 -9.80 13.95 -13.30
N PHE A 306 -10.20 14.49 -14.45
CA PHE A 306 -11.60 14.74 -14.76
C PHE A 306 -12.30 13.43 -15.18
N GLN A 307 -13.36 13.08 -14.48
CA GLN A 307 -14.19 11.88 -14.69
C GLN A 307 -15.64 12.23 -15.11
N GLY A 308 -15.94 13.51 -15.36
CA GLY A 308 -17.28 13.96 -15.72
C GLY A 308 -17.76 13.41 -17.06
N ALA A 309 -18.98 12.88 -17.11
CA ALA A 309 -19.54 12.29 -18.33
C ALA A 309 -19.90 13.31 -19.44
N CYS A 310 -19.93 14.60 -19.11
CA CYS A 310 -20.38 15.67 -20.00
C CYS A 310 -19.25 16.36 -20.79
N GLY A 311 -17.99 16.07 -20.46
CA GLY A 311 -16.83 16.75 -21.01
C GLY A 311 -15.59 15.85 -21.09
N SER A 312 -14.46 16.41 -21.52
CA SER A 312 -13.18 15.70 -21.56
C SER A 312 -11.99 16.64 -21.45
N ILE A 313 -10.87 16.11 -20.97
CA ILE A 313 -9.57 16.78 -20.95
C ILE A 313 -8.65 16.00 -21.89
N SER A 314 -8.16 16.65 -22.94
CA SER A 314 -7.30 16.00 -23.92
C SER A 314 -5.86 15.97 -23.45
N ASN A 315 -5.29 14.76 -23.31
CA ASN A 315 -3.86 14.52 -23.08
C ASN A 315 -3.24 15.46 -22.02
N PRO A 316 -3.68 15.42 -20.76
CA PRO A 316 -3.03 16.18 -19.70
C PRO A 316 -1.55 15.80 -19.62
N SER A 317 -0.67 16.80 -19.49
CA SER A 317 0.76 16.56 -19.33
C SER A 317 1.05 15.87 -18.00
N GLU A 318 2.24 15.29 -17.90
CA GLU A 318 2.78 14.87 -16.60
C GLU A 318 2.90 16.08 -15.65
N TRP A 319 2.84 15.80 -14.35
CA TRP A 319 3.07 16.79 -13.31
C TRP A 319 4.53 17.25 -13.31
N SER A 320 4.76 18.56 -13.27
CA SER A 320 6.08 19.18 -13.30
C SER A 320 6.16 20.38 -12.36
N THR A 321 7.31 20.57 -11.70
CA THR A 321 7.59 21.80 -10.94
C THR A 321 7.98 22.97 -11.84
N ASP A 322 8.23 22.71 -13.13
CA ASP A 322 8.61 23.72 -14.13
C ASP A 322 7.38 24.30 -14.84
N LEU A 323 7.06 25.55 -14.53
CA LEU A 323 5.98 26.33 -15.15
C LEU A 323 6.23 26.60 -16.64
N ALA A 324 7.49 26.73 -17.07
CA ALA A 324 7.83 27.00 -18.47
C ALA A 324 7.46 25.82 -19.38
N LEU A 325 7.26 24.63 -18.79
CA LEU A 325 6.72 23.48 -19.52
C LEU A 325 5.34 23.79 -20.11
N LEU A 326 4.47 24.52 -19.38
CA LEU A 326 3.13 24.86 -19.84
C LEU A 326 3.15 25.74 -21.09
N GLU A 327 4.11 26.67 -21.15
CA GLU A 327 4.39 27.54 -22.30
C GLU A 327 4.89 26.73 -23.49
N SER A 328 5.89 25.87 -23.27
CA SER A 328 6.48 25.04 -24.33
C SER A 328 5.48 24.08 -24.96
N LEU A 329 4.52 23.59 -24.16
CA LEU A 329 3.43 22.72 -24.60
C LEU A 329 2.29 23.50 -25.28
N GLY A 330 2.29 24.83 -25.18
CA GLY A 330 1.24 25.67 -25.75
C GLY A 330 -0.12 25.35 -25.14
N SER A 331 -0.15 25.09 -23.83
CA SER A 331 -1.35 24.66 -23.10
C SER A 331 -2.45 25.73 -23.15
N THR A 332 -3.71 25.32 -23.23
CA THR A 332 -4.88 26.23 -23.14
C THR A 332 -5.57 26.17 -21.78
N ALA A 333 -5.26 25.14 -21.00
CA ALA A 333 -5.66 25.01 -19.61
C ALA A 333 -4.52 24.43 -18.75
N PHE A 334 -4.60 24.66 -17.45
CA PHE A 334 -3.64 24.15 -16.49
C PHE A 334 -4.31 23.72 -15.18
N GLN A 335 -3.62 22.91 -14.39
CA GLN A 335 -4.03 22.53 -13.05
C GLN A 335 -2.82 22.60 -12.12
N ILE A 336 -3.07 22.88 -10.84
CA ILE A 336 -2.04 22.97 -9.80
C ILE A 336 -2.25 21.83 -8.80
N ARG A 337 -1.15 21.20 -8.39
CA ARG A 337 -1.08 20.29 -7.25
C ARG A 337 -0.21 20.90 -6.18
N LEU A 338 -0.77 21.07 -5.00
CA LEU A 338 -0.04 21.45 -3.80
C LEU A 338 0.23 20.19 -2.98
N THR A 339 1.50 19.94 -2.66
CA THR A 339 1.90 18.83 -1.80
C THR A 339 2.51 19.39 -0.53
N PHE A 340 1.87 19.13 0.60
CA PHE A 340 2.32 19.47 1.94
C PHE A 340 2.97 18.24 2.57
N VAL A 341 4.22 18.37 3.00
CA VAL A 341 4.99 17.31 3.68
C VAL A 341 5.26 17.75 5.11
N SER A 342 4.61 17.13 6.07
CA SER A 342 4.82 17.34 7.49
C SER A 342 6.04 16.58 8.01
N SER A 343 6.54 17.01 9.17
CA SER A 343 7.62 16.33 9.88
C SER A 343 7.02 15.38 10.91
N LEU A 344 7.25 14.08 10.74
CA LEU A 344 6.81 13.07 11.71
C LEU A 344 7.63 13.10 13.00
N GLU A 345 8.84 13.67 12.98
CA GLU A 345 9.71 13.74 14.17
C GLU A 345 9.37 14.93 15.07
N THR A 346 8.98 16.05 14.47
CA THR A 346 8.70 17.30 15.19
C THR A 346 7.21 17.60 15.32
N GLU A 347 6.35 16.80 14.68
CA GLU A 347 4.89 17.00 14.62
C GLU A 347 4.51 18.40 14.11
N LEU A 348 5.33 18.94 13.21
CA LEU A 348 5.09 20.24 12.56
C LEU A 348 4.56 20.05 11.15
N GLU A 349 3.68 20.97 10.74
CA GLU A 349 3.04 20.98 9.43
C GLU A 349 3.46 22.24 8.64
N PRO A 350 3.59 22.15 7.30
CA PRO A 350 3.77 23.32 6.46
C PRO A 350 2.43 24.05 6.24
N GLU A 351 2.46 25.38 6.22
CA GLU A 351 1.28 26.20 5.94
C GLU A 351 1.50 27.07 4.70
N LEU A 352 0.46 27.25 3.90
CA LEU A 352 0.41 28.15 2.75
C LEU A 352 -0.58 29.27 3.05
N ASP A 353 -0.11 30.52 3.02
CA ASP A 353 -0.94 31.71 3.21
C ASP A 353 -1.46 32.22 1.85
N ALA A 354 -0.55 32.40 0.89
CA ALA A 354 -0.91 32.91 -0.43
C ALA A 354 -0.16 32.22 -1.58
N LEU A 355 -0.88 32.03 -2.68
CA LEU A 355 -0.35 31.57 -3.96
C LEU A 355 -0.86 32.49 -5.06
N GLY A 356 0.06 33.02 -5.87
CA GLY A 356 -0.27 33.88 -7.01
C GLY A 356 0.62 33.61 -8.21
N LEU A 357 0.00 33.59 -9.39
CA LEU A 357 0.68 33.63 -10.68
C LEU A 357 -0.21 34.40 -11.68
N ALA A 358 0.43 35.05 -12.63
CA ALA A 358 -0.21 35.78 -13.72
C ALA A 358 0.28 35.22 -15.06
N TRP A 359 -0.50 35.41 -16.12
CA TRP A 359 -0.15 34.92 -17.45
C TRP A 359 -0.64 35.87 -18.54
N THR A 360 -0.07 35.72 -19.73
CA THR A 360 -0.54 36.33 -20.97
C THR A 360 -0.92 35.24 -21.98
N VAL A 361 -1.79 35.58 -22.92
CA VAL A 361 -2.26 34.67 -23.98
C VAL A 361 -2.12 35.31 -25.35
N ARG A 362 -1.94 34.45 -26.37
CA ARG A 362 -1.94 34.81 -27.78
C ARG A 362 -3.23 34.45 -28.50
#